data_AF-A0A1S8WQK2-F1
#
_entry.id   AF-A0A1S8WQK2-F1
#
_cell.length_a   1.000
_cell.length_b   1.000
_cell.length_c   1.000
_cell.angle_alpha   90.00
_cell.angle_beta   90.00
_cell.angle_gamma   90.00
#
_symmetry.space_group_name_H-M   'P 1'
#
loop_
_entity.id
_entity.type
_entity.pdbx_description
1 polymer ?
#
loop_
_entity_poly.entity_id
_entity_poly.type
_entity_poly.pdbx_seq_one_letter_code
_entity_poly.pdbx_strand_id
1 'polypeptide(L)'
;VAVLQDPTAVQLERAVREFSQKPEHKDVHAGGLFILAHGMEHHLIASDGSLVSIDDMVSNFTNPKCPGLAGKPKLLVIQACRGEQRDRGVLVRTQQSQSIGFVPPEHSLDPSSWLSLPHMSDCVIVYSTLPGFVSWRSETGGSWYISTFVDVFRLHGMSCSVMDMLA
;
A
#
# COMPACT_ATOMS: atom_id res chain seq x y z
N VAL A 1 2.52 14.49 -9.24
CA VAL A 1 2.66 14.06 -7.84
C VAL A 1 2.22 15.20 -6.93
N ALA A 2 1.40 14.94 -5.92
CA ALA A 2 1.04 15.91 -4.89
C ALA A 2 1.65 15.45 -3.56
N VAL A 3 2.23 16.36 -2.79
CA VAL A 3 2.90 16.08 -1.52
C VAL A 3 2.24 16.89 -0.42
N LEU A 4 1.88 16.22 0.68
CA LEU A 4 1.30 16.84 1.86
C LEU A 4 2.25 16.58 3.04
N GLN A 5 2.79 17.65 3.61
CA GLN A 5 3.73 17.57 4.74
C GLN A 5 3.00 17.90 6.03
N ASP A 6 3.20 17.03 7.03
CA ASP A 6 2.66 17.16 8.39
C ASP A 6 1.20 17.65 8.46
N PRO A 7 0.24 17.00 7.75
CA PRO A 7 -1.15 17.39 7.80
C PRO A 7 -1.82 17.04 9.13
N THR A 8 -2.82 17.84 9.50
CA THR A 8 -3.79 17.45 10.53
C THR A 8 -4.63 16.27 10.04
N ALA A 9 -5.31 15.56 10.94
CA ALA A 9 -6.16 14.44 10.56
C ALA A 9 -7.22 14.86 9.51
N VAL A 10 -7.87 16.01 9.75
CA VAL A 10 -8.87 16.57 8.84
C VAL A 10 -8.30 16.91 7.47
N GLN A 11 -7.07 17.44 7.41
CA GLN A 11 -6.40 17.74 6.14
C GLN A 11 -6.05 16.46 5.39
N LEU A 12 -5.54 15.43 6.09
CA LEU A 12 -5.16 14.15 5.51
C LEU A 12 -6.38 13.43 4.93
N GLU A 13 -7.44 13.25 5.73
CA GLU A 13 -8.67 12.60 5.30
C GLU A 13 -9.32 13.32 4.12
N ARG A 14 -9.36 14.65 4.18
CA ARG A 14 -9.87 15.47 3.09
C ARG A 14 -9.04 15.27 1.82
N ALA A 15 -7.72 15.33 1.91
CA ALA A 15 -6.84 15.18 0.77
C ALA A 15 -6.96 13.80 0.12
N VAL A 16 -7.06 12.73 0.91
CA VAL A 16 -7.27 11.36 0.42
C VAL A 16 -8.62 11.23 -0.31
N ARG A 17 -9.69 11.77 0.29
CA ARG A 17 -11.03 11.76 -0.30
C ARG A 17 -11.12 12.61 -1.58
N GLU A 18 -10.52 13.80 -1.58
CA GLU A 18 -10.49 14.66 -2.76
C GLU A 18 -9.65 14.04 -3.87
N PHE A 19 -8.53 13.40 -3.52
CA PHE A 19 -7.74 12.65 -4.47
C PHE A 19 -8.57 11.54 -5.12
N SER A 20 -9.22 10.66 -4.35
CA SER A 20 -9.96 9.52 -4.94
C SER A 20 -11.07 9.94 -5.93
N GLN A 21 -11.56 11.18 -5.83
CA GLN A 21 -12.64 11.72 -6.67
C GLN A 21 -12.16 12.55 -7.86
N LYS A 22 -10.85 12.73 -8.06
CA LYS A 22 -10.31 13.54 -9.16
C LYS A 22 -10.74 13.04 -10.54
N PRO A 23 -11.33 13.88 -11.41
CA PRO A 23 -11.80 13.47 -12.73
C PRO A 23 -10.67 13.03 -13.66
N GLU A 24 -9.46 13.58 -13.49
CA GLU A 24 -8.26 13.29 -14.29
C GLU A 24 -7.83 11.82 -14.19
N HIS A 25 -8.32 11.08 -13.19
CA HIS A 25 -8.08 9.65 -13.07
C HIS A 25 -8.56 8.86 -14.30
N LYS A 26 -9.55 9.37 -15.04
CA LYS A 26 -10.02 8.76 -16.30
C LYS A 26 -8.92 8.72 -17.37
N ASP A 27 -7.99 9.66 -17.35
CA ASP A 27 -6.99 9.88 -18.40
C ASP A 27 -5.60 9.31 -18.05
N VAL A 28 -5.45 8.68 -16.89
CA VAL A 28 -4.20 8.04 -16.47
C VAL A 28 -4.30 6.51 -16.49
N HIS A 29 -3.16 5.84 -16.49
CA HIS A 29 -3.10 4.37 -16.51
C HIS A 29 -3.03 3.71 -15.12
N ALA A 30 -2.65 4.47 -14.08
CA ALA A 30 -2.50 3.97 -12.71
C ALA A 30 -2.57 5.12 -11.70
N GLY A 31 -2.77 4.79 -10.42
CA GLY A 31 -2.70 5.73 -9.30
C GLY A 31 -1.91 5.16 -8.13
N GLY A 32 -1.57 6.01 -7.18
CA GLY A 32 -0.90 5.56 -5.97
C GLY A 32 -0.96 6.54 -4.82
N LEU A 33 -0.83 6.00 -3.61
CA LEU A 33 -0.77 6.72 -2.35
C LEU A 33 0.46 6.24 -1.57
N PHE A 34 1.28 7.18 -1.12
CA PHE A 34 2.47 6.90 -0.33
C PHE A 34 2.34 7.63 0.99
N ILE A 35 2.43 6.87 2.08
CA ILE A 35 2.23 7.37 3.44
C ILE A 35 3.46 7.05 4.26
N LEU A 36 4.09 8.07 4.81
CA LEU A 36 5.26 7.95 5.67
C LEU A 36 4.95 8.70 6.96
N ALA A 37 4.57 7.98 8.01
CA ALA A 37 4.10 8.59 9.24
C ALA A 37 4.43 7.74 10.47
N HIS A 38 4.30 8.35 11.66
CA HIS A 38 4.12 7.57 12.87
C HIS A 38 2.75 6.88 12.83
N GLY A 39 2.67 5.72 13.46
CA GLY A 39 1.44 4.95 13.52
C GLY A 39 1.41 4.04 14.73
N MET A 40 0.27 3.42 14.90
CA MET A 40 0.00 2.37 15.86
C MET A 40 -0.92 1.35 15.18
N GLU A 41 -1.39 0.35 15.91
CA GLU A 41 -2.25 -0.68 15.35
C GLU A 41 -3.46 -0.06 14.61
N HIS A 42 -3.58 -0.33 13.31
CA HIS A 42 -4.61 0.18 12.39
C HIS A 42 -4.69 1.70 12.17
N HIS A 43 -3.84 2.51 12.81
CA HIS A 43 -3.96 3.97 12.78
C HIS A 43 -2.64 4.68 12.48
N LEU A 44 -2.76 5.86 11.85
CA LEU A 44 -1.68 6.84 11.71
C LEU A 44 -1.86 7.95 12.74
N ILE A 45 -0.75 8.57 13.12
CA ILE A 45 -0.76 9.76 13.98
C ILE A 45 -0.51 10.98 13.09
N ALA A 46 -1.51 11.86 12.99
CA ALA A 46 -1.42 13.12 12.27
C ALA A 46 -0.64 14.19 13.06
N SER A 47 -0.34 15.34 12.45
CA SER A 47 0.49 16.37 13.08
C SER A 47 -0.17 17.07 14.27
N ASP A 48 -1.49 17.01 14.37
CA ASP A 48 -2.28 17.46 15.52
C ASP A 48 -2.40 16.39 16.61
N GLY A 49 -1.73 15.25 16.46
CA GLY A 49 -1.78 14.10 17.38
C GLY A 49 -3.04 13.24 17.24
N SER A 50 -3.95 13.58 16.32
CA SER A 50 -5.17 12.82 16.10
C SER A 50 -4.87 11.51 15.36
N LEU A 51 -5.68 10.49 15.64
CA LEU A 51 -5.59 9.19 14.97
C LEU A 51 -6.40 9.17 13.68
N VAL A 52 -5.81 8.62 12.62
CA VAL A 52 -6.47 8.42 11.32
C VAL A 52 -6.46 6.95 10.97
N SER A 53 -7.64 6.39 10.68
CA SER A 53 -7.80 4.98 10.31
C SER A 53 -7.15 4.69 8.96
N ILE A 54 -6.23 3.73 8.94
CA ILE A 54 -5.60 3.26 7.71
C ILE A 54 -6.65 2.61 6.80
N ASP A 55 -7.55 1.81 7.39
CA ASP A 55 -8.58 1.09 6.65
C ASP A 55 -9.57 2.06 5.98
N ASP A 56 -9.92 3.16 6.64
CA ASP A 56 -10.79 4.19 6.06
C ASP A 56 -10.12 4.88 4.86
N MET A 57 -8.84 5.22 4.99
CA MET A 57 -8.09 5.80 3.87
C MET A 57 -7.96 4.83 2.70
N VAL A 58 -7.60 3.57 2.96
CA VAL A 58 -7.54 2.53 1.92
C VAL A 58 -8.90 2.34 1.27
N SER A 59 -10.00 2.39 2.03
CA SER A 59 -11.35 2.22 1.50
C SER A 59 -11.71 3.27 0.43
N ASN A 60 -11.11 4.46 0.47
CA ASN A 60 -11.35 5.50 -0.54
C ASN A 60 -10.88 5.08 -1.95
N PHE A 61 -10.04 4.05 -2.07
CA PHE A 61 -9.51 3.54 -3.34
C PHE A 61 -10.27 2.33 -3.88
N THR A 62 -11.37 1.93 -3.23
CA THR A 62 -12.31 0.94 -3.75
C THR A 62 -12.88 1.40 -5.11
N ASN A 63 -13.23 0.46 -5.98
CA ASN A 63 -13.76 0.82 -7.31
C ASN A 63 -15.00 1.74 -7.26
N PRO A 64 -15.95 1.56 -6.32
CA PRO A 64 -17.07 2.49 -6.18
C PRO A 64 -16.67 3.89 -5.68
N LYS A 65 -15.67 4.00 -4.79
CA LYS A 65 -15.25 5.29 -4.22
C LYS A 65 -14.19 6.02 -5.05
N CYS A 66 -13.51 5.31 -5.97
CA CYS A 66 -12.52 5.85 -6.90
C CYS A 66 -12.79 5.38 -8.34
N PRO A 67 -13.94 5.77 -8.94
CA PRO A 67 -14.38 5.22 -10.22
C PRO A 67 -13.45 5.56 -11.39
N GLY A 68 -12.73 6.70 -11.33
CA GLY A 68 -11.78 7.07 -12.38
C GLY A 68 -10.58 6.11 -12.47
N LEU A 69 -10.26 5.41 -11.37
CA LEU A 69 -9.22 4.38 -11.33
C LEU A 69 -9.81 2.96 -11.36
N ALA A 70 -11.12 2.76 -11.51
CA ALA A 70 -11.68 1.40 -11.55
C ALA A 70 -11.09 0.60 -12.71
N GLY A 71 -10.63 -0.63 -12.44
CA GLY A 71 -9.93 -1.47 -13.43
C GLY A 71 -8.49 -1.05 -13.73
N LYS A 72 -7.96 -0.03 -13.03
CA LYS A 72 -6.58 0.47 -13.17
C LYS A 72 -5.76 0.15 -11.92
N PRO A 73 -4.46 -0.18 -12.06
CA PRO A 73 -3.59 -0.46 -10.92
C PRO A 73 -3.51 0.72 -9.92
N LYS A 74 -3.63 0.40 -8.63
CA LYS A 74 -3.54 1.33 -7.50
C LYS A 74 -2.49 0.82 -6.53
N LEU A 75 -1.39 1.55 -6.38
CA LEU A 75 -0.30 1.17 -5.48
C LEU A 75 -0.37 2.01 -4.19
N LEU A 76 -0.71 1.37 -3.07
CA LEU A 76 -0.83 2.02 -1.76
C LEU A 76 0.32 1.55 -0.87
N VAL A 77 1.31 2.42 -0.64
CA VAL A 77 2.49 2.12 0.19
C VAL A 77 2.36 2.82 1.53
N ILE A 78 2.32 2.03 2.60
CA ILE A 78 2.10 2.48 3.97
C ILE A 78 3.34 2.14 4.82
N GLN A 79 4.12 3.18 5.07
CA GLN A 79 5.28 3.19 5.94
C GLN A 79 4.89 3.82 7.28
N ALA A 80 4.36 3.00 8.18
CA ALA A 80 4.00 3.37 9.55
C ALA A 80 4.15 2.17 10.48
N CYS A 81 4.39 2.43 11.77
CA CYS A 81 4.34 1.39 12.79
C CYS A 81 2.91 0.82 12.87
N ARG A 82 2.79 -0.49 13.12
CA ARG A 82 1.50 -1.18 13.31
C ARG A 82 1.39 -1.82 14.69
N GLY A 83 2.19 -1.36 15.62
CA GLY A 83 2.28 -1.83 17.00
C GLY A 83 3.61 -1.43 17.63
N GLU A 84 3.87 -1.95 18.82
CA GLU A 84 5.02 -1.56 19.64
C GLU A 84 6.13 -2.62 19.66
N GLN A 85 5.90 -3.81 19.10
CA GLN A 85 6.87 -4.89 19.14
C GLN A 85 8.04 -4.59 18.20
N ARG A 86 9.25 -4.68 18.73
CA ARG A 86 10.46 -4.69 17.91
C ARG A 86 10.69 -6.10 17.39
N ASP A 87 10.64 -6.28 16.08
CA ASP A 87 11.05 -7.54 15.47
C ASP A 87 12.52 -7.78 15.82
N ARG A 88 12.80 -8.86 16.54
CA ARG A 88 14.15 -9.23 16.99
C ARG A 88 14.95 -9.93 15.90
N GLY A 89 14.30 -10.20 14.75
CA GLY A 89 14.83 -11.05 13.71
C GLY A 89 14.89 -12.50 14.14
N VAL A 90 14.96 -13.39 13.16
CA VAL A 90 15.28 -14.80 13.38
C VAL A 90 16.58 -15.08 12.66
N LEU A 91 17.49 -15.81 13.31
CA LEU A 91 18.67 -16.36 12.67
C LEU A 91 18.20 -17.38 11.63
N VAL A 92 18.13 -16.96 10.36
CA VAL A 92 17.82 -17.84 9.25
C VAL A 92 19.02 -18.76 9.03
N ARG A 93 18.94 -19.99 9.54
CA ARG A 93 19.79 -21.08 9.03
C ARG A 93 19.26 -21.42 7.65
N THR A 94 20.08 -21.18 6.63
CA THR A 94 19.77 -21.46 5.23
C THR A 94 19.46 -22.95 5.04
N GLN A 95 18.19 -23.33 5.19
CA GLN A 95 17.68 -24.55 4.59
C GLN A 95 16.96 -24.12 3.32
N GLN A 96 17.46 -24.60 2.18
CA GLN A 96 16.84 -24.41 0.88
C GLN A 96 15.38 -24.87 0.96
N SER A 97 14.46 -23.91 0.91
CA SER A 97 13.04 -24.19 0.78
C SER A 97 12.75 -24.70 -0.62
N GLN A 98 12.29 -25.94 -0.71
CA GLN A 98 11.74 -26.54 -1.92
C GLN A 98 10.52 -25.75 -2.38
N SER A 99 10.43 -25.49 -3.68
CA SER A 99 9.29 -24.84 -4.34
C SER A 99 8.02 -25.67 -4.14
N ILE A 100 7.04 -25.15 -3.40
CA ILE A 100 5.70 -25.71 -3.38
C ILE A 100 4.95 -25.11 -4.58
N GLY A 101 4.66 -25.95 -5.58
CA GLY A 101 3.89 -25.55 -6.76
C GLY A 101 2.48 -25.12 -6.36
N PHE A 102 2.11 -23.90 -6.74
CA PHE A 102 0.75 -23.39 -6.60
C PHE A 102 -0.12 -24.02 -7.70
N VAL A 103 -1.12 -24.81 -7.32
CA VAL A 103 -2.16 -25.29 -8.24
C VAL A 103 -3.38 -24.37 -8.03
N PRO A 104 -3.83 -23.61 -9.04
CA PRO A 104 -5.05 -22.82 -8.88
C PRO A 104 -6.26 -23.75 -8.80
N PRO A 105 -7.26 -23.48 -7.94
CA PRO A 105 -8.49 -24.24 -7.95
C PRO A 105 -9.31 -23.90 -9.20
N GLU A 106 -9.71 -24.93 -9.94
CA GLU A 106 -10.59 -24.83 -11.10
C GLU A 106 -12.03 -24.61 -10.62
N HIS A 107 -12.42 -23.34 -10.47
CA HIS A 107 -13.81 -22.96 -10.28
C HIS A 107 -14.37 -22.41 -11.61
N SER A 108 -15.30 -23.15 -12.21
CA SER A 108 -16.11 -22.70 -13.33
C SER A 108 -17.04 -21.57 -12.87
N LEU A 109 -16.62 -20.33 -13.07
CA LEU A 109 -17.44 -19.14 -12.82
C LEU A 109 -18.32 -18.81 -14.04
N ASP A 110 -19.58 -18.50 -13.76
CA ASP A 110 -20.60 -18.12 -14.73
C ASP A 110 -20.15 -16.93 -15.62
N PRO A 111 -20.28 -17.04 -16.94
CA PRO A 111 -20.02 -15.99 -17.91
C PRO A 111 -20.65 -14.60 -17.64
N SER A 112 -21.69 -14.53 -16.82
CA SER A 112 -22.38 -13.28 -16.50
C SER A 112 -21.81 -12.54 -15.29
N SER A 113 -20.91 -13.18 -14.52
CA SER A 113 -20.35 -12.62 -13.27
C SER A 113 -19.20 -11.62 -13.46
N TRP A 114 -18.67 -11.47 -14.68
CA TRP A 114 -17.54 -10.60 -14.99
C TRP A 114 -17.91 -9.12 -15.20
N LEU A 115 -19.21 -8.78 -15.17
CA LEU A 115 -19.65 -7.41 -15.43
C LEU A 115 -19.39 -6.46 -14.26
N SER A 116 -19.07 -6.96 -13.06
CA SER A 116 -18.79 -6.15 -11.88
C SER A 116 -17.39 -6.41 -11.35
N LEU A 117 -16.55 -5.37 -11.31
CA LEU A 117 -15.28 -5.43 -10.60
C LEU A 117 -15.52 -5.64 -9.10
N PRO A 118 -14.75 -6.51 -8.42
CA PRO A 118 -14.76 -6.63 -6.96
C PRO A 118 -14.57 -5.27 -6.27
N HIS A 119 -15.07 -5.14 -5.05
CA HIS A 119 -15.03 -3.88 -4.29
C HIS A 119 -13.61 -3.29 -4.15
N MET A 120 -12.63 -4.18 -3.98
CA MET A 120 -11.19 -3.90 -3.86
C MET A 120 -10.40 -4.71 -4.90
N SER A 121 -10.71 -4.58 -6.20
CA SER A 121 -9.81 -5.09 -7.24
C SER A 121 -8.76 -4.05 -7.62
N ASP A 122 -7.69 -4.50 -8.28
CA ASP A 122 -6.67 -3.65 -8.90
C ASP A 122 -5.82 -2.85 -7.91
N CYS A 123 -5.80 -3.23 -6.63
CA CYS A 123 -5.00 -2.60 -5.58
C CYS A 123 -3.85 -3.50 -5.12
N VAL A 124 -2.65 -2.93 -5.02
CA VAL A 124 -1.51 -3.51 -4.31
C VAL A 124 -1.27 -2.66 -3.06
N ILE A 125 -1.50 -3.25 -1.89
CA ILE A 125 -1.28 -2.58 -0.59
C ILE A 125 -0.01 -3.14 0.02
N VAL A 126 0.91 -2.25 0.33
CA VAL A 126 2.25 -2.59 0.78
C VAL A 126 2.49 -1.98 2.15
N TYR A 127 2.77 -2.82 3.13
CA TYR A 127 3.11 -2.39 4.49
C TYR A 127 4.60 -2.62 4.75
N SER A 128 5.28 -1.59 5.25
CA SER A 128 6.69 -1.71 5.65
C SER A 128 6.93 -2.64 6.86
N THR A 129 5.88 -3.02 7.57
CA THR A 129 5.95 -3.84 8.79
C THR A 129 4.70 -4.69 8.95
N LEU A 130 4.84 -5.81 9.65
CA LEU A 130 3.73 -6.70 9.99
C LEU A 130 2.85 -6.08 11.09
N PRO A 131 1.56 -6.45 11.17
CA PRO A 131 0.70 -6.09 12.31
C PRO A 131 1.38 -6.42 13.65
N GLY A 132 1.32 -5.49 14.61
CA GLY A 132 1.97 -5.64 15.92
C GLY A 132 3.40 -5.11 16.01
N PHE A 133 4.07 -4.84 14.89
CA PHE A 133 5.48 -4.46 14.86
C PHE A 133 5.73 -2.98 14.55
N VAL A 134 6.86 -2.47 15.04
CA VAL A 134 7.37 -1.15 14.68
C VAL A 134 7.91 -1.16 13.25
N SER A 135 7.88 -0.01 12.58
CA SER A 135 8.57 0.15 11.31
C SER A 135 9.89 0.90 11.49
N TRP A 136 10.97 0.35 10.94
CA TRP A 136 12.33 0.79 11.19
C TRP A 136 12.73 1.97 10.32
N ARG A 137 13.29 3.01 10.96
CA ARG A 137 13.86 4.19 10.30
C ARG A 137 15.21 4.52 10.92
N SER A 138 16.19 4.83 10.09
CA SER A 138 17.43 5.47 10.54
C SER A 138 17.18 6.96 10.75
N GLU A 139 17.72 7.54 11.83
CA GLU A 139 17.62 8.98 12.12
C GLU A 139 18.31 9.84 11.05
N THR A 140 19.36 9.32 10.41
CA THR A 140 20.15 10.04 9.39
C THR A 140 19.89 9.54 7.97
N GLY A 141 19.49 8.28 7.80
CA GLY A 141 19.35 7.61 6.50
C GLY A 141 17.92 7.43 6.00
N GLY A 142 16.91 7.85 6.77
CA GLY A 142 15.51 7.65 6.41
C GLY A 142 15.04 6.19 6.59
N SER A 143 13.92 5.82 5.96
CA SER A 143 13.36 4.47 6.08
C SER A 143 14.14 3.51 5.21
N TRP A 144 14.64 2.42 5.80
CA TRP A 144 15.34 1.37 5.05
C TRP A 144 14.42 0.74 4.01
N TYR A 145 13.16 0.51 4.39
CA TYR A 145 12.14 -0.04 3.50
C TYR A 145 11.91 0.87 2.28
N ILE A 146 11.72 2.17 2.51
CA ILE A 146 11.46 3.12 1.42
C ILE A 146 12.69 3.30 0.53
N SER A 147 13.89 3.36 1.10
CA SER A 147 15.13 3.46 0.32
C SER A 147 15.28 2.25 -0.61
N THR A 148 15.17 1.03 -0.08
CA THR A 148 15.23 -0.20 -0.90
C THR A 148 14.11 -0.24 -1.94
N PHE A 149 12.88 0.11 -1.56
CA PHE A 149 11.75 0.19 -2.49
C PHE A 149 12.08 1.12 -3.66
N VAL A 150 12.58 2.33 -3.40
CA VAL A 150 12.93 3.30 -4.43
C VAL A 150 14.06 2.77 -5.32
N ASP A 151 15.07 2.14 -4.75
CA ASP A 151 16.21 1.60 -5.51
C ASP A 151 15.77 0.46 -6.45
N VAL A 152 14.97 -0.48 -5.95
CA VAL A 152 14.42 -1.58 -6.77
C VAL A 152 13.57 -1.04 -7.91
N PHE A 153 12.64 -0.11 -7.63
CA PHE A 153 11.78 0.46 -8.66
C PHE A 153 12.55 1.31 -9.68
N ARG A 154 13.64 1.96 -9.28
CA ARG A 154 14.53 2.68 -10.22
C ARG A 154 15.28 1.72 -11.13
N LEU A 155 15.75 0.59 -10.60
CA LEU A 155 16.54 -0.38 -11.35
C LEU A 155 15.67 -1.26 -12.26
N HIS A 156 14.46 -1.61 -11.82
CA HIS A 156 13.65 -2.66 -12.44
C HIS A 156 12.26 -2.19 -12.93
N GLY A 157 11.88 -0.93 -12.69
CA GLY A 157 10.53 -0.43 -12.99
C GLY A 157 10.13 -0.45 -14.47
N MET A 158 11.10 -0.59 -15.39
CA MET A 158 10.83 -0.71 -16.83
C MET A 158 10.85 -2.17 -17.34
N SER A 159 11.29 -3.13 -16.52
CA SER A 159 11.56 -4.50 -16.97
C SER A 159 10.83 -5.57 -16.17
N CYS A 160 10.32 -5.23 -14.98
CA CYS A 160 9.70 -6.17 -14.05
C CYS A 160 8.29 -5.74 -13.69
N SER A 161 7.41 -6.71 -13.39
CA SER A 161 6.09 -6.39 -12.86
C SER A 161 6.21 -5.82 -11.43
N VAL A 162 5.20 -5.07 -10.99
CA VAL A 162 5.15 -4.56 -9.61
C VAL A 162 5.20 -5.69 -8.59
N MET A 163 4.60 -6.84 -8.89
CA MET A 163 4.62 -8.00 -7.99
C MET A 163 6.04 -8.58 -7.87
N ASP A 164 6.77 -8.70 -8.97
CA ASP A 164 8.15 -9.22 -8.95
C ASP A 164 9.11 -8.27 -8.22
N MET A 165 8.90 -6.96 -8.34
CA MET A 165 9.70 -5.95 -7.62
C MET A 165 9.43 -5.91 -6.12
N LEU A 166 8.31 -6.47 -5.66
CA LEU A 166 7.90 -6.49 -4.25
C LEU A 166 8.14 -7.85 -3.57
N ALA A 167 8.52 -8.88 -4.34
CA ALA A 167 8.71 -10.26 -3.90
C ALA A 167 10.11 -10.51 -3.29
#